data_AF-A0A6J4P9H7-F1
#
_entry.id   AF-A0A6J4P9H7-F1
#
_cell.length_a   1.000
_cell.length_b   1.000
_cell.length_c   1.000
_cell.angle_alpha   90.00
_cell.angle_beta   90.00
_cell.angle_gamma   90.00
#
_symmetry.space_group_name_H-M   'P 1'
#
loop_
_entity.id
_entity.type
_entity.pdbx_description
1 polymer ?
#
loop_
_entity_poly.entity_id
_entity_poly.type
_entity_poly.pdbx_seq_one_letter_code
_entity_poly.pdbx_strand_id
1 'polypeptide(L)'
;MQQFLAAAAGGEMTWMPPPNASQDEPLILWLKPRSSLRWQPYTQFPSLMQPDADEDTLRSQGLATMQFLRARGWLMVAPPL
;
A
#
# COMPACT_ATOMS: atom_id res chain seq x y z
N MET A 1 -19.40 -2.81 11.58
CA MET A 1 -18.98 -2.90 10.17
C MET A 1 -18.89 -1.51 9.49
N GLN A 2 -18.16 -0.54 10.05
CA GLN A 2 -18.08 0.82 9.48
C GLN A 2 -16.67 1.23 9.01
N GLN A 3 -15.64 0.43 9.29
CA GLN A 3 -14.26 0.77 8.92
C GLN A 3 -13.93 0.47 7.44
N PHE A 4 -14.72 -0.38 6.77
CA PHE A 4 -14.44 -0.87 5.42
C PHE A 4 -14.82 0.12 4.29
N LEU A 5 -15.82 0.97 4.52
CA LEU A 5 -16.27 1.96 3.52
C LEU A 5 -15.34 3.17 3.43
N ALA A 6 -14.67 3.54 4.52
CA ALA A 6 -13.83 4.74 4.56
C ALA A 6 -12.52 4.61 3.77
N ALA A 7 -12.00 3.38 3.62
CA ALA A 7 -10.80 3.13 2.83
C ALA A 7 -11.07 3.19 1.30
N ALA A 8 -12.31 2.99 0.85
CA ALA A 8 -12.64 3.06 -0.57
C ALA A 8 -12.66 4.51 -1.11
N ALA A 9 -12.74 5.53 -0.25
CA ALA A 9 -12.88 6.94 -0.62
C ALA A 9 -11.55 7.65 -0.94
N GLY A 10 -10.50 6.89 -1.21
CA GLY A 10 -9.15 7.39 -1.49
C GLY A 10 -8.23 7.40 -0.27
N GLY A 11 -6.95 7.66 -0.53
CA GLY A 11 -5.89 7.63 0.47
C GLY A 11 -4.54 7.94 -0.14
N GLU A 12 -3.53 7.88 0.70
CA GLU A 12 -2.13 8.03 0.32
C GLU A 12 -1.48 6.65 0.27
N MET A 13 -0.52 6.50 -0.63
CA MET A 13 0.27 5.28 -0.79
C MET A 13 1.74 5.63 -0.97
N THR A 14 2.62 4.79 -0.46
CA THR A 14 4.09 4.94 -0.58
C THR A 14 4.75 3.58 -0.49
N TRP A 15 5.94 3.42 -1.08
CA TRP A 15 6.79 2.28 -0.79
C TRP A 15 7.67 2.59 0.42
N MET A 16 7.68 1.68 1.39
CA MET A 16 8.55 1.78 2.56
C MET A 16 9.08 0.39 2.93
N PRO A 17 10.26 0.32 3.55
CA PRO A 17 10.76 -0.92 4.11
C PRO A 17 9.78 -1.44 5.19
N PRO A 18 9.62 -2.76 5.34
CA PRO A 18 8.92 -3.33 6.48
C PRO A 18 9.56 -2.91 7.82
N PRO A 19 8.83 -2.97 8.95
CA PRO A 19 9.42 -2.71 10.25
C PRO A 19 10.53 -3.72 10.52
N ASN A 20 11.72 -3.26 10.88
CA ASN A 20 12.94 -4.05 11.10
C ASN A 20 13.59 -4.66 9.84
N ALA A 21 13.23 -4.18 8.65
CA ALA A 21 13.84 -4.62 7.40
C ALA A 21 15.35 -4.33 7.36
N SER A 22 16.12 -5.31 6.90
CA SER A 22 17.52 -5.11 6.52
C SER A 22 17.61 -4.30 5.20
N GLN A 23 18.77 -3.69 4.90
CA GLN A 23 18.95 -2.87 3.68
C GLN A 23 18.63 -3.62 2.37
N ASP A 24 18.67 -4.95 2.38
CA ASP A 24 18.42 -5.80 1.21
C ASP A 24 16.97 -6.30 1.10
N GLU A 25 16.09 -5.96 2.04
CA GLU A 25 14.70 -6.39 1.97
C GLU A 25 13.89 -5.55 0.96
N PRO A 26 12.97 -6.19 0.21
CA PRO A 26 12.15 -5.49 -0.77
C PRO A 26 11.24 -4.46 -0.10
N LEU A 27 11.10 -3.30 -0.74
CA LEU A 27 10.11 -2.32 -0.30
C LEU A 27 8.70 -2.90 -0.51
N ILE A 28 7.79 -2.61 0.40
CA ILE A 28 6.39 -3.00 0.25
C ILE A 28 5.51 -1.76 0.14
N LEU A 29 4.35 -1.89 -0.48
CA LEU A 29 3.37 -0.81 -0.54
C LEU A 29 2.72 -0.60 0.83
N TRP A 30 2.78 0.62 1.33
CA TRP A 30 2.04 1.06 2.51
C TRP A 30 0.90 1.96 2.09
N LEU A 31 -0.23 1.79 2.77
CA LEU A 31 -1.47 2.51 2.54
C LEU A 31 -1.83 3.32 3.78
N LYS A 32 -2.30 4.54 3.54
CA LYS A 32 -2.92 5.40 4.55
C LYS A 32 -4.27 5.86 4.01
N PRO A 33 -5.35 5.14 4.33
CA PRO A 33 -6.72 5.60 4.06
C PRO A 33 -6.93 7.02 4.59
N ARG A 34 -7.74 7.85 3.93
CA ARG A 34 -8.05 9.21 4.42
C ARG A 34 -8.61 9.26 5.84
N SER A 35 -9.31 8.21 6.26
CA SER A 35 -9.86 8.07 7.61
C SER A 35 -8.84 7.60 8.65
N SER A 36 -7.60 7.30 8.25
CA SER A 36 -6.53 6.80 9.11
C SER A 36 -5.39 7.81 9.18
N LEU A 37 -4.85 7.98 10.39
CA LEU A 37 -3.60 8.71 10.59
C LEU A 37 -2.36 7.80 10.47
N ARG A 38 -2.56 6.48 10.44
CA ARG A 38 -1.48 5.49 10.47
C ARG A 38 -1.30 4.85 9.10
N TRP A 39 -0.03 4.77 8.69
CA TRP A 39 0.42 3.93 7.60
C TRP A 39 0.32 2.46 8.02
N GLN A 40 -0.22 1.62 7.15
CA GLN A 40 -0.26 0.17 7.33
C GLN A 40 0.13 -0.51 6.02
N PRO A 41 0.76 -1.70 6.05
CA PRO A 41 1.10 -2.40 4.82
C PRO A 41 -0.18 -2.78 4.06
N TYR A 42 -0.09 -2.82 2.73
CA TYR A 42 -1.25 -3.08 1.87
C TYR A 42 -1.96 -4.41 2.18
N THR A 43 -1.23 -5.39 2.73
CA THR A 43 -1.73 -6.70 3.17
C THR A 43 -2.75 -6.63 4.32
N GLN A 44 -2.79 -5.52 5.07
CA GLN A 44 -3.83 -5.27 6.09
C GLN A 44 -5.18 -4.84 5.49
N PHE A 45 -5.25 -4.67 4.16
CA PHE A 45 -6.46 -4.28 3.45
C PHE A 45 -6.85 -5.32 2.39
N PRO A 46 -7.36 -6.51 2.77
CA PRO A 46 -7.65 -7.60 1.83
C PRO A 46 -8.63 -7.21 0.71
N SER A 47 -9.54 -6.26 0.97
CA SER A 47 -10.50 -5.77 -0.03
C SER A 47 -9.91 -4.82 -1.06
N LEU A 48 -8.71 -4.27 -0.80
CA LEU A 48 -7.99 -3.37 -1.68
C LEU A 48 -6.81 -4.06 -2.39
N MET A 49 -6.32 -5.14 -1.80
CA MET A 49 -5.21 -5.93 -2.30
C MET A 49 -5.53 -6.56 -3.66
N GLN A 50 -4.61 -6.41 -4.60
CA GLN A 50 -4.56 -7.19 -5.83
C GLN A 50 -3.31 -8.09 -5.78
N PRO A 51 -3.40 -9.34 -6.27
CA PRO A 51 -2.24 -10.21 -6.36
C PRO A 51 -1.21 -9.63 -7.35
N ASP A 52 0.05 -9.58 -6.94
CA ASP A 52 1.15 -9.26 -7.86
C ASP A 52 1.43 -10.47 -8.78
N ALA A 53 1.94 -10.20 -9.98
CA ALA A 53 2.47 -11.25 -10.84
C ALA A 53 3.83 -11.73 -10.29
N ASP A 54 4.10 -13.05 -10.34
CA ASP A 54 5.27 -13.67 -9.71
C ASP A 54 6.62 -13.01 -10.11
N GLU A 55 6.73 -12.48 -11.33
CA GLU A 55 7.96 -11.87 -11.86
C GLU A 55 8.31 -10.49 -11.24
N ASP A 56 7.35 -9.76 -10.66
CA ASP A 56 7.58 -8.41 -10.12
C ASP A 56 8.02 -8.38 -8.65
N THR A 57 8.08 -9.55 -8.00
CA THR A 57 8.26 -9.69 -6.54
C THR A 57 9.67 -9.37 -6.02
N LEU A 58 10.66 -9.19 -6.91
CA LEU A 58 12.08 -9.14 -6.53
C LEU A 58 12.55 -7.79 -5.95
N ARG A 59 11.82 -6.68 -6.12
CA ARG A 59 12.25 -5.38 -5.56
C ARG A 59 11.15 -4.55 -4.91
N SER A 60 9.89 -4.71 -5.30
CA SER A 60 8.79 -3.90 -4.77
C SER A 60 7.47 -4.67 -4.77
N GLN A 61 6.93 -4.94 -3.58
CA GLN A 61 5.64 -5.62 -3.44
C GLN A 61 4.48 -4.62 -3.42
N GLY A 62 3.32 -5.06 -3.89
CA GLY A 62 2.08 -4.29 -3.99
C GLY A 62 1.96 -3.48 -5.29
N LEU A 63 2.68 -3.82 -6.35
CA LEU A 63 2.62 -3.08 -7.63
C LEU A 63 1.21 -3.13 -8.24
N ALA A 64 0.60 -4.32 -8.30
CA ALA A 64 -0.75 -4.48 -8.83
C ALA A 64 -1.78 -3.72 -7.97
N THR A 65 -1.58 -3.78 -6.65
CA THR A 65 -2.41 -3.03 -5.68
C THR A 65 -2.27 -1.52 -5.89
N MET A 66 -1.05 -1.02 -6.10
CA MET A 66 -0.80 0.39 -6.39
C MET A 66 -1.52 0.84 -7.67
N GLN A 67 -1.40 0.10 -8.77
CA GLN A 67 -2.05 0.43 -10.03
C GLN A 67 -3.58 0.48 -9.87
N PHE A 68 -4.14 -0.52 -9.17
CA PHE A 68 -5.56 -0.61 -8.86
C PHE A 68 -6.07 0.58 -8.04
N LEU A 69 -5.31 1.02 -7.04
CA LEU A 69 -5.67 2.14 -6.17
C LEU A 69 -5.45 3.49 -6.85
N ARG A 70 -4.39 3.63 -7.65
CA ARG A 70 -4.12 4.84 -8.46
C ARG A 70 -5.27 5.12 -9.42
N ALA A 71 -5.80 4.08 -10.09
CA ALA A 71 -6.98 4.20 -10.94
C ALA A 71 -8.25 4.66 -10.19
N ARG A 72 -8.26 4.54 -8.85
CA ARG A 72 -9.35 4.94 -7.94
C ARG A 72 -9.05 6.25 -7.20
N GLY A 73 -8.05 7.00 -7.64
CA GLY A 73 -7.74 8.33 -7.09
C GLY A 73 -6.90 8.32 -5.81
N TRP A 74 -6.22 7.21 -5.49
CA TRP A 74 -5.19 7.22 -4.46
C TRP A 74 -3.93 7.93 -4.94
N LEU A 75 -3.26 8.63 -4.03
CA LEU A 75 -2.10 9.46 -4.33
C LEU A 75 -0.82 8.77 -3.91
N MET A 76 0.14 8.69 -4.84
CA MET A 76 1.50 8.32 -4.52
C MET A 76 2.19 9.52 -3.86
N VAL A 77 2.71 9.34 -2.66
CA VAL A 77 3.44 10.38 -1.92
C VAL A 77 4.87 9.92 -1.65
N ALA A 78 5.76 10.86 -1.33
CA ALA A 78 7.07 10.51 -0.81
C ALA A 78 6.90 9.78 0.54
N PRO A 79 7.81 8.84 0.88
CA PRO A 79 7.83 8.24 2.21
C PRO A 79 7.85 9.35 3.28
N PRO A 80 7.05 9.22 4.35
CA PRO A 80 7.18 10.12 5.51
C PRO A 80 8.62 10.07 6.03
N LEU A 81 9.17 11.25 6.34
CA LEU A 81 10.47 11.42 6.98
C LEU A 81 10.49 10.83 8.39
#